data_AF-A0AAW7E6E1-F1
#
_entry.id   AF-A0AAW7E6E1-F1
#
_cell.length_a   1.000
_cell.length_b   1.000
_cell.length_c   1.000
_cell.angle_alpha   90.00
_cell.angle_beta   90.00
_cell.angle_gamma   90.00
#
_symmetry.space_group_name_H-M   'P 1'
#
loop_
_entity.id
_entity.type
_entity.pdbx_description
1 polymer ?
#
loop_
_entity_poly.entity_id
_entity_poly.type
_entity_poly.pdbx_seq_one_letter_code
_entity_poly.pdbx_strand_id
1 'polypeptide(L)' 'MHVCKTLSQPNENSLQTCLEWQEQKSFLPDLTKQQADEILIAILSCFAVVFIIKRVLNLLNVW' A
#
# COMPACT_ATOMS: atom_id res chain seq x y z
N MET A 1 11.27 -8.80 -5.67
CA MET A 1 12.29 -8.95 -4.61
C MET A 1 12.18 -10.37 -4.08
N HIS A 2 13.28 -11.10 -3.97
CA HIS A 2 13.30 -12.45 -3.39
C HIS A 2 13.99 -12.38 -2.02
N VAL A 3 13.35 -12.95 -1.01
CA VAL A 3 13.91 -13.04 0.35
C VAL A 3 14.33 -14.48 0.61
N CYS A 4 15.43 -14.64 1.35
CA CYS A 4 15.87 -15.97 1.74
C CYS A 4 14.95 -16.52 2.83
N LYS A 5 14.37 -17.70 2.60
CA LYS A 5 13.49 -18.37 3.57
C LYS A 5 14.29 -19.29 4.50
N THR A 6 15.24 -20.04 3.94
CA THR A 6 16.06 -20.99 4.68
C THR A 6 17.54 -20.72 4.42
N LEU A 7 18.25 -20.28 5.47
CA LEU A 7 19.70 -20.14 5.45
C LEU A 7 20.37 -21.50 5.73
N SER A 8 21.45 -21.81 5.02
CA SER A 8 22.30 -22.95 5.36
C SER A 8 22.98 -22.77 6.71
N GLN A 9 23.39 -23.87 7.35
CA GLN A 9 24.30 -23.78 8.49
C GLN A 9 25.59 -23.05 8.06
N PRO A 10 26.14 -22.20 8.94
CA PRO A 10 27.37 -21.48 8.65
C PRO A 10 28.53 -22.47 8.48
N ASN A 11 29.29 -22.33 7.39
CA ASN A 11 30.54 -23.06 7.21
C ASN A 11 31.63 -22.49 8.16
N GLU A 12 32.80 -23.11 8.26
CA GLU A 12 33.90 -22.68 9.14
C GLU A 12 34.36 -21.22 8.91
N ASN A 13 34.04 -20.65 7.74
CA ASN A 13 34.30 -19.26 7.39
C ASN A 13 33.10 -18.32 7.67
N SER A 14 32.10 -18.76 8.44
CA SER A 14 30.85 -18.04 8.77
C SER A 14 29.95 -17.66 7.59
N LEU A 15 30.26 -18.14 6.39
CA LEU A 15 29.47 -17.88 5.18
C LEU A 15 28.20 -18.76 5.20
N GLN A 16 27.04 -18.11 5.03
CA GLN A 16 25.74 -18.76 4.89
C GLN A 16 25.17 -18.50 3.49
N THR A 17 24.77 -19.56 2.81
CA THR A 17 24.11 -19.47 1.50
C THR A 17 22.61 -19.71 1.65
N CYS A 18 21.81 -19.07 0.81
CA CYS A 18 20.38 -19.32 0.80
C CYS A 18 20.06 -20.64 0.10
N LEU A 19 19.39 -21.55 0.80
CA LEU A 19 18.98 -22.84 0.25
C LEU A 19 17.63 -22.76 -0.47
N GLU A 20 16.72 -21.91 0.03
CA GLU A 20 15.40 -21.72 -0.55
C GLU A 20 15.06 -20.23 -0.63
N TRP A 21 14.96 -19.72 -1.85
CA TRP A 21 14.52 -18.36 -2.15
C TRP A 21 13.00 -18.34 -2.26
N GLN A 22 12.35 -17.49 -1.49
CA GLN A 22 10.91 -17.28 -1.60
C GLN A 22 10.66 -15.91 -2.26
N GLU A 23 9.68 -15.85 -3.15
CA GLU A 23 9.15 -14.57 -3.59
C GLU A 23 8.65 -13.81 -2.36
N GLN A 24 9.14 -12.58 -2.19
CA GLN A 24 8.66 -11.70 -1.15
C GLN A 24 7.24 -11.31 -1.53
N LYS A 25 6.27 -12.06 -0.99
CA LYS A 25 4.86 -11.70 -1.10
C LYS A 25 4.73 -10.28 -0.53
N SER A 26 4.16 -9.38 -1.31
CA SER A 26 3.97 -7.99 -0.91
C SER A 26 3.30 -7.96 0.47
N PHE A 27 3.81 -7.12 1.38
CA PHE A 27 3.17 -6.91 2.68
C PHE A 27 1.77 -6.33 2.52
N LEU A 28 1.54 -5.63 1.41
CA LEU A 28 0.22 -5.14 1.05
C LEU A 28 -0.62 -6.34 0.59
N PRO A 29 -1.85 -6.49 1.12
CA PRO A 29 -2.78 -7.50 0.62
C PRO A 29 -2.97 -7.31 -0.88
N ASP A 30 -3.14 -8.41 -1.62
CA ASP A 30 -3.49 -8.37 -3.03
C ASP A 30 -4.82 -7.62 -3.18
N LEU A 31 -4.72 -6.32 -3.49
CA LEU A 31 -5.89 -5.50 -3.77
C LEU A 31 -6.43 -5.94 -5.13
N THR A 32 -7.58 -6.60 -5.10
CA THR A 32 -8.35 -6.83 -6.33
C THR A 32 -8.74 -5.47 -6.93
N LYS A 33 -8.76 -5.37 -8.27
CA LYS A 33 -9.06 -4.09 -8.96
C LYS A 33 -10.33 -3.42 -8.43
N GLN A 34 -11.33 -4.22 -8.10
CA GLN A 34 -12.60 -3.75 -7.55
C GLN A 34 -12.45 -3.06 -6.18
N GLN A 35 -11.61 -3.58 -5.28
CA GLN A 35 -11.36 -2.95 -3.98
C GLN A 35 -10.58 -1.63 -4.13
N ALA A 36 -9.67 -1.56 -5.11
CA ALA A 36 -8.94 -0.32 -5.39
C ALA A 36 -9.89 0.79 -5.86
N ASP A 37 -10.83 0.48 -6.76
CA ASP A 37 -11.81 1.44 -7.25
C ASP A 37 -12.77 1.92 -6.14
N GLU A 38 -13.19 1.02 -5.25
CA GLU A 38 -14.05 1.38 -4.12
C GLU A 38 -13.37 2.37 -3.17
N ILE A 39 -12.10 2.13 -2.82
CA ILE A 39 -11.31 3.04 -1.98
C ILE A 39 -11.11 4.38 -2.69
N LEU A 40 -10.86 4.37 -4.00
CA LEU A 40 -10.68 5.59 -4.79
C LEU A 40 -11.96 6.44 -4.81
N ILE A 41 -13.13 5.82 -5.01
CA ILE A 41 -14.42 6.49 -4.98
C ILE A 41 -14.69 7.09 -3.60
N ALA A 42 -14.41 6.34 -2.52
CA ALA A 42 -14.57 6.83 -1.16
C ALA A 42 -13.74 8.10 -0.91
N ILE A 43 -12.46 8.08 -1.31
CA ILE A 43 -11.57 9.24 -1.19
C ILE A 43 -12.11 10.43 -2.00
N LEU A 44 -12.45 10.23 -3.27
CA LEU A 44 -12.96 11.29 -4.14
C LEU A 44 -14.25 11.91 -3.59
N SER A 45 -15.15 11.10 -3.03
CA SER A 45 -16.40 11.58 -2.45
C SER A 45 -16.17 12.50 -1.24
N CYS A 46 -15.23 12.15 -0.34
CA CYS A 46 -14.86 12.99 0.79
C CYS A 46 -14.30 14.35 0.33
N PHE A 47 -13.39 14.33 -0.66
CA PHE A 47 -12.83 15.57 -1.22
C PHE A 47 -13.90 16.42 -1.91
N ALA A 48 -14.82 15.79 -2.66
CA ALA A 48 -15.91 16.49 -3.32
C ALA A 48 -16.81 17.22 -2.32
N VAL A 49 -17.19 16.58 -1.22
CA VAL A 49 -18.03 17.19 -0.16
C VAL A 49 -17.34 18.42 0.44
N VAL A 50 -16.07 18.29 0.85
CA VAL A 50 -15.31 19.41 1.43
C VAL A 50 -15.19 20.56 0.43
N PHE A 51 -14.93 20.25 -0.85
CA PHE A 51 -14.85 21.25 -1.90
C PHE A 51 -16.18 21.98 -2.12
N ILE A 52 -17.29 21.25 -2.14
CA ILE A 52 -18.64 21.83 -2.29
C ILE A 52 -18.93 22.76 -1.11
N ILE A 53 -18.71 22.32 0.13
CA ILE A 53 -18.94 23.15 1.33
C ILE A 53 -18.10 24.42 1.25
N LYS A 54 -16.81 24.31 0.95
CA LYS A 54 -15.91 25.46 0.80
C LYS A 54 -16.39 26.42 -0.28
N ARG A 55 -16.86 25.88 -1.42
CA ARG A 55 -17.37 26.70 -2.53
C ARG A 55 -18.67 27.39 -2.17
N VAL A 56 -19.57 26.73 -1.45
CA VAL A 56 -20.82 27.32 -0.95
C VAL A 56 -20.54 28.43 0.06
N LEU A 57 -19.65 28.22 1.03
CA LEU A 57 -19.26 29.26 2.00
C LEU A 57 -18.66 30.50 1.32
N ASN A 58 -17.79 30.28 0.32
CA ASN A 58 -17.20 31.37 -0.47
C ASN A 58 -18.27 32.11 -1.30
N LEU A 59 -19.21 31.39 -1.92
CA LEU A 59 -20.31 32.00 -2.69
C LEU A 59 -21.30 32.78 -1.81
N LEU A 60 -21.56 32.29 -0.60
CA LEU A 60 -22.39 32.99 0.39
C LEU A 60 -21.65 34.16 1.04
N ASN A 61 -20.38 34.39 0.67
CA ASN A 61 -19.51 35.42 1.24
C ASN A 61 -19.51 35.37 2.78
N VAL A 62 -19.66 34.15 3.33
CA VAL A 62 -19.48 33.86 4.74
C VAL A 62 -17.99 33.67 4.92
N TRP A 63 -17.29 34.80 4.88
CA TRP A 63 -15.89 34.99 5.19
C TRP A 63 -15.78 36.15 6.18
#